data_AF-A0AAD2DFY9-F1
#
_entry.id   AF-A0AAD2DFY9-F1
#
_cell.length_a   1.000
_cell.length_b   1.000
_cell.length_c   1.000
_cell.angle_alpha   90.00
_cell.angle_beta   90.00
_cell.angle_gamma   90.00
#
_symmetry.space_group_name_H-M   'P 1'
#
loop_
_entity.id
_entity.type
_entity.pdbx_description
1 polymer ?
#
loop_
_entity_poly.entity_id
_entity_poly.type
_entity_poly.pdbx_seq_one_letter_code
_entity_poly.pdbx_strand_id
1 'polypeptide(L)'
;MKQAATTLPVTTHRYSDEVRRCSSVHQRGKWCLHSRCRALGWWICISKFLFCGFLEQKFKNRMAFPLPPPLPTQKGFTPTKSKIKSCSSASITMNHSLDCLFDEGYRADVSILMDYDNIIYAHASILGATSPVFKGMLKQSRGHRHTRERAISIRGVPPEAVRVFIRFLYSSCYEEEKIEEVALPLLVLSHVYVVPRLKRLCELWLEQKLINTENVIDVFQLALLCDAPRLSFICHRFILRNFKPVSASEGWKIMKKSHPKLEKEITESVIYEDVAKKERSRKINERKTYLQLYEAMEALVHICRDGCRTIGPHDKILRDDEAPCKYEACKGIEMLIRHFARCKMRGPGGCIHCKRMWQILELHSRLCADSDLCKVPLCRNFRQKRRKQNKKEDIRWRILVRKIVRSRSISGAPFFSLEC
;
A
#
# COMPACT_ATOMS: atom_id res chain seq x y z
N MET A 1 13.06 48.65 48.98
CA MET A 1 12.15 47.95 48.05
C MET A 1 12.91 46.77 47.45
N LYS A 2 12.46 45.55 47.77
CA LYS A 2 12.98 44.26 47.27
C LYS A 2 12.20 43.87 46.01
N GLN A 3 12.86 43.26 45.03
CA GLN A 3 12.32 42.23 44.12
C GLN A 3 13.53 41.64 43.35
N ALA A 4 14.14 40.54 43.82
CA ALA A 4 13.74 39.15 43.59
C ALA A 4 14.06 38.65 42.17
N ALA A 5 15.29 38.16 41.99
CA ALA A 5 15.68 37.31 40.87
C ALA A 5 15.33 35.86 41.20
N THR A 6 14.43 35.26 40.42
CA THR A 6 14.10 33.84 40.51
C THR A 6 14.84 33.09 39.40
N THR A 7 15.94 32.45 39.77
CA THR A 7 16.63 31.42 38.97
C THR A 7 15.75 30.18 38.84
N LEU A 8 15.42 29.76 37.62
CA LEU A 8 14.89 28.43 37.32
C LEU A 8 16.06 27.47 36.99
N PRO A 9 16.10 26.26 37.57
CA PRO A 9 17.22 25.34 37.39
C PRO A 9 17.19 24.61 36.05
N VAL A 10 18.37 24.50 35.45
CA VAL A 10 18.71 23.75 34.25
C VAL A 10 18.41 22.26 34.46
N THR A 11 17.50 21.71 33.65
CA THR A 11 17.14 20.29 33.60
C THR A 11 18.15 19.46 32.79
N THR A 12 19.45 19.56 33.09
CA THR A 12 20.49 18.69 32.51
C THR A 12 20.69 17.39 33.29
N HIS A 13 20.19 17.31 34.54
CA HIS A 13 20.41 16.14 35.40
C HIS A 13 19.47 14.95 35.11
N ARG A 14 18.26 15.18 34.56
CA ARG A 14 17.29 14.09 34.27
C ARG A 14 17.68 13.23 33.06
N TYR A 15 18.38 13.80 32.07
CA TYR A 15 18.78 13.07 30.86
C TYR A 15 19.92 12.07 31.14
N SER A 16 20.86 12.44 32.01
CA SER A 16 21.98 11.57 32.41
C SER A 16 21.55 10.42 33.34
N ASP A 17 20.50 10.60 34.13
CA ASP A 17 19.99 9.56 35.04
C ASP A 17 19.15 8.51 34.30
N GLU A 18 18.48 8.88 33.21
CA GLU A 18 17.69 7.96 32.38
C GLU A 18 18.60 7.08 31.49
N VAL A 19 19.72 7.63 31.01
CA VAL A 19 20.79 6.88 30.32
C VAL A 19 21.48 5.88 31.28
N ARG A 20 21.79 6.29 32.52
CA ARG A 20 22.36 5.39 33.54
C ARG A 20 21.39 4.26 33.93
N ARG A 21 20.09 4.55 33.99
CA ARG A 21 19.06 3.55 34.30
C ARG A 21 18.84 2.55 33.16
N CYS A 22 19.14 2.91 31.92
CA CYS A 22 19.13 1.99 30.78
C CYS A 22 20.34 1.05 30.76
N SER A 23 21.51 1.51 31.24
CA SER A 23 22.72 0.68 31.38
C SER A 23 22.62 -0.38 32.48
N SER A 24 21.87 -0.13 33.56
CA SER A 24 21.74 -1.11 34.67
C SER A 24 20.78 -2.27 34.35
N VAL A 25 19.82 -2.08 33.44
CA VAL A 25 18.90 -3.15 32.99
C VAL A 25 19.60 -4.16 32.07
N HIS A 26 20.76 -3.80 31.49
CA HIS A 26 21.55 -4.66 30.61
C HIS A 26 22.35 -5.77 31.33
N GLN A 27 22.44 -5.75 32.67
CA GLN A 27 23.19 -6.74 33.45
C GLN A 27 22.43 -8.06 33.72
N ARG A 28 21.16 -8.20 33.33
CA ARG A 28 20.39 -9.44 33.54
C ARG A 28 19.91 -9.97 32.20
N GLY A 29 20.67 -10.91 31.64
CA GLY A 29 20.47 -11.62 30.36
C GLY A 29 19.06 -12.11 30.03
N LYS A 30 18.16 -11.17 29.72
CA LYS A 30 16.88 -11.39 29.05
C LYS A 30 16.68 -10.28 28.03
N TRP A 31 16.93 -10.59 26.76
CA TRP A 31 16.47 -9.80 25.62
C TRP A 31 14.94 -9.91 25.58
N CYS A 32 14.26 -9.13 26.43
CA CYS A 32 12.82 -9.01 26.34
C CYS A 32 12.50 -8.21 25.08
N LEU A 33 11.71 -8.80 24.18
CA LEU A 33 10.88 -8.13 23.18
C LEU A 33 9.86 -7.14 23.80
N HIS A 34 10.11 -6.62 25.01
CA HIS A 34 9.28 -5.62 25.66
C HIS A 34 9.48 -4.25 25.01
N SER A 35 8.34 -3.62 24.72
CA SER A 35 8.14 -2.28 24.15
C SER A 35 9.03 -1.16 24.71
N ARG A 36 9.58 -1.29 25.93
CA ARG A 36 10.45 -0.28 26.55
C ARG A 36 11.88 -0.20 26.01
N CYS A 37 12.47 -1.28 25.47
CA CYS A 37 13.81 -1.20 24.85
C CYS A 37 13.78 -0.72 23.39
N ARG A 38 12.62 -0.78 22.72
CA ARG A 38 12.43 -0.27 21.36
C ARG A 38 12.43 1.26 21.29
N ALA A 39 12.04 1.94 22.37
CA ALA A 39 11.62 3.35 22.32
C ALA A 39 12.75 4.39 22.34
N LEU A 40 13.95 4.05 22.82
CA LEU A 40 15.06 5.00 22.91
C LEU A 40 16.40 4.38 22.49
N GLY A 41 16.71 3.15 22.91
CA GLY A 41 18.03 2.56 22.68
C GLY A 41 18.36 2.27 21.22
N TRP A 42 17.43 1.69 20.45
CA TRP A 42 17.74 1.23 19.10
C TRP A 42 17.75 2.35 18.06
N TRP A 43 16.80 3.29 18.12
CA TRP A 43 16.80 4.48 17.28
C TRP A 43 17.92 5.46 17.62
N ILE A 44 18.25 5.66 18.90
CA ILE A 44 19.41 6.46 19.31
C ILE A 44 20.72 5.75 18.94
N CYS A 45 20.81 4.43 19.03
CA CYS A 45 21.99 3.68 18.56
C CYS A 45 22.11 3.66 17.03
N ILE A 46 21.03 3.51 16.25
CA ILE A 46 21.08 3.60 14.79
C ILE A 46 21.38 5.02 14.36
N SER A 47 20.77 6.03 14.98
CA SER A 47 21.13 7.42 14.70
C SER A 47 22.56 7.74 15.13
N LYS A 48 23.08 7.25 16.28
CA LYS A 48 24.50 7.32 16.68
C LYS A 48 25.45 6.52 15.77
N PHE A 49 25.03 5.36 15.27
CA PHE A 49 25.77 4.49 14.35
C PHE A 49 25.86 5.11 12.96
N LEU A 50 24.77 5.72 12.48
CA LEU A 50 24.73 6.56 11.29
C LEU A 50 25.39 7.95 11.52
N PHE A 51 25.54 8.40 12.77
CA PHE A 51 26.24 9.64 13.16
C PHE A 51 27.75 9.50 13.21
N CYS A 52 28.27 8.29 13.45
CA CYS A 52 29.72 8.03 13.41
C CYS A 52 30.31 8.23 12.00
N GLY A 53 29.44 8.44 11.00
CA GLY A 53 29.78 9.11 9.76
C GLY A 53 28.56 9.23 8.87
N PHE A 54 28.15 10.48 8.58
CA PHE A 54 27.56 10.84 7.29
C PHE A 54 26.02 10.85 7.09
N LEU A 55 25.12 10.97 8.08
CA LEU A 55 23.66 10.96 7.76
C LEU A 55 22.71 11.95 8.47
N GLU A 56 23.18 12.99 9.14
CA GLU A 56 22.26 14.00 9.71
C GLU A 56 21.67 14.98 8.67
N GLN A 57 22.37 15.21 7.54
CA GLN A 57 21.94 16.17 6.50
C GLN A 57 20.89 15.62 5.51
N LYS A 58 20.74 14.29 5.36
CA LYS A 58 19.74 13.71 4.43
C LYS A 58 18.29 13.88 4.91
N PHE A 59 18.05 13.86 6.23
CA PHE A 59 16.70 14.00 6.78
C PHE A 59 16.09 15.39 6.54
N LYS A 60 16.92 16.44 6.41
CA LYS A 60 16.45 17.80 6.16
C LYS A 60 15.99 18.05 4.71
N ASN A 61 16.49 17.29 3.73
CA ASN A 61 16.34 17.63 2.30
C ASN A 61 15.69 16.56 1.39
N ARG A 62 15.20 15.42 1.91
CA ARG A 62 14.56 14.37 1.07
C ARG A 62 13.25 13.77 1.62
N MET A 63 12.36 14.59 2.17
CA MET A 63 10.98 14.15 2.45
C MET A 63 10.08 14.54 1.27
N ALA A 64 10.28 13.86 0.14
CA ALA A 64 9.29 13.84 -0.93
C ALA A 64 8.77 12.41 -0.99
N PHE A 65 7.44 12.24 -0.96
CA PHE A 65 6.82 10.92 -1.06
C PHE A 65 7.40 10.14 -2.25
N PRO A 66 7.73 8.85 -2.05
CA PRO A 66 8.25 8.05 -3.15
C PRO A 66 7.18 8.02 -4.25
N LEU A 67 7.50 8.59 -5.40
CA LEU A 67 6.74 8.35 -6.63
C LEU A 67 6.61 6.84 -6.80
N PRO A 68 5.47 6.34 -7.30
CA PRO A 68 5.28 4.92 -7.53
C PRO A 68 6.48 4.39 -8.32
N PRO A 69 7.21 3.37 -7.81
CA PRO A 69 8.36 2.85 -8.53
C PRO A 69 7.91 2.37 -9.91
N PRO A 70 8.75 2.51 -10.96
CA PRO A 70 8.42 2.02 -12.27
C PRO A 70 8.02 0.54 -12.20
N LEU A 71 6.98 0.18 -12.97
CA LEU A 71 6.54 -1.21 -13.11
C LEU A 71 7.76 -2.09 -13.41
N PRO A 72 7.90 -3.26 -12.75
CA PRO A 72 9.01 -4.15 -13.02
C PRO A 72 9.03 -4.48 -14.51
N THR A 73 10.09 -4.08 -15.23
CA THR A 73 10.37 -4.67 -16.54
C THR A 73 10.54 -6.16 -16.28
N GLN A 74 9.67 -6.99 -16.85
CA GLN A 74 9.75 -8.44 -16.75
C GLN A 74 11.03 -8.94 -17.46
N LYS A 75 12.17 -8.79 -16.80
CA LYS A 75 13.25 -9.77 -16.90
C LYS A 75 13.06 -10.66 -15.69
N GLY A 76 12.50 -11.85 -15.93
CA GLY A 76 12.07 -12.78 -14.90
C GLY A 76 13.15 -13.00 -13.84
N PHE A 77 12.94 -12.40 -12.67
CA PHE A 77 13.52 -12.87 -11.43
C PHE A 77 12.39 -13.59 -10.69
N THR A 78 12.16 -14.85 -11.06
CA THR A 78 11.43 -15.75 -10.19
C THR A 78 12.27 -15.89 -8.91
N PRO A 79 11.72 -15.65 -7.70
CA PRO A 79 12.38 -16.08 -6.48
C PRO A 79 12.42 -17.61 -6.55
N THR A 80 13.58 -18.07 -6.96
CA THR A 80 13.92 -19.45 -7.12
C THR A 80 13.95 -20.00 -5.70
N LYS A 81 12.80 -20.54 -5.20
CA LYS A 81 12.71 -21.28 -3.92
C LYS A 81 13.87 -22.27 -3.85
N SER A 82 14.89 -21.94 -3.10
CA SER A 82 16.06 -22.79 -2.98
C SER A 82 16.18 -23.30 -1.55
N LYS A 83 15.60 -24.47 -1.31
CA LYS A 83 16.50 -25.57 -0.95
C LYS A 83 17.62 -25.54 -1.98
N ILE A 84 18.80 -25.02 -1.63
CA ILE A 84 20.05 -25.05 -2.39
C ILE A 84 19.80 -25.12 -3.92
N LYS A 85 19.60 -23.99 -4.62
CA LYS A 85 19.40 -24.05 -6.07
C LYS A 85 20.73 -24.12 -6.77
N SER A 86 21.01 -25.31 -7.27
CA SER A 86 21.82 -25.65 -8.45
C SER A 86 22.95 -24.65 -8.72
N CYS A 87 23.90 -24.64 -7.80
CA CYS A 87 25.27 -24.30 -8.12
C CYS A 87 25.89 -25.54 -8.79
N SER A 88 26.73 -25.35 -9.80
CA SER A 88 27.67 -26.41 -10.21
C SER A 88 28.40 -26.91 -8.96
N SER A 89 28.77 -28.20 -8.90
CA SER A 89 29.49 -28.78 -7.76
C SER A 89 30.67 -27.90 -7.31
N ALA A 90 31.39 -27.32 -8.27
CA ALA A 90 32.47 -26.37 -8.05
C ALA A 90 32.07 -25.11 -7.25
N SER A 91 30.90 -24.52 -7.50
CA SER A 91 30.47 -23.29 -6.81
C SER A 91 30.03 -23.57 -5.36
N ILE A 92 29.52 -24.79 -5.09
CA ILE A 92 29.18 -25.22 -3.72
C ILE A 92 30.47 -25.45 -2.92
N THR A 93 31.45 -26.15 -3.50
CA THR A 93 32.74 -26.40 -2.85
C THR A 93 33.49 -25.12 -2.54
N MET A 94 33.53 -24.15 -3.48
CA MET A 94 34.19 -22.86 -3.25
C MET A 94 33.52 -22.04 -2.13
N ASN A 95 32.18 -22.03 -2.08
CA ASN A 95 31.46 -21.34 -1.01
C ASN A 95 31.67 -22.00 0.35
N HIS A 96 31.73 -23.34 0.39
CA HIS A 96 32.06 -24.08 1.61
C HIS A 96 33.47 -23.76 2.11
N SER A 97 34.47 -23.71 1.23
CA SER A 97 35.83 -23.32 1.60
C SER A 97 35.92 -21.88 2.14
N LEU A 98 35.12 -20.96 1.60
CA LEU A 98 35.04 -19.58 2.10
C LEU A 98 34.33 -19.49 3.45
N ASP A 99 33.27 -20.28 3.67
CA ASP A 99 32.61 -20.38 4.99
C ASP A 99 33.58 -20.96 6.04
N CYS A 100 34.35 -22.02 5.71
CA CYS A 100 35.40 -22.55 6.61
C CYS A 100 36.44 -21.48 6.96
N LEU A 101 36.89 -20.69 5.98
CA LEU A 101 37.84 -19.58 6.23
C LEU A 101 37.26 -18.50 7.16
N PHE A 102 35.94 -18.29 7.13
CA PHE A 102 35.27 -17.39 8.06
C PHE A 102 35.20 -17.99 9.46
N ASP A 103 34.81 -19.26 9.58
CA ASP A 103 34.61 -19.93 10.87
C ASP A 103 35.93 -20.20 11.62
N GLU A 104 36.98 -20.58 10.90
CA GLU A 104 38.30 -20.90 11.47
C GLU A 104 39.16 -19.65 11.73
N GLY A 105 38.90 -18.55 11.03
CA GLY A 105 39.72 -17.34 11.10
C GLY A 105 41.18 -17.53 10.67
N TYR A 106 41.47 -18.61 9.93
CA TYR A 106 42.83 -18.98 9.54
C TYR A 106 43.50 -17.87 8.71
N ARG A 107 44.60 -17.30 9.23
CA ARG A 107 45.35 -16.17 8.65
C ARG A 107 44.55 -14.87 8.50
N ALA A 108 43.57 -14.65 9.38
CA ALA A 108 42.90 -13.36 9.50
C ALA A 108 43.92 -12.22 9.74
N ASP A 109 43.75 -11.12 9.02
CA ASP A 109 44.65 -9.95 9.02
C ASP A 109 43.91 -8.64 9.37
N VAL A 110 42.65 -8.77 9.80
CA VAL A 110 41.80 -7.70 10.33
C VAL A 110 40.87 -8.26 11.42
N SER A 111 40.63 -7.47 12.46
CA SER A 111 39.65 -7.76 13.52
C SER A 111 38.47 -6.78 13.46
N ILE A 112 37.26 -7.28 13.66
CA ILE A 112 36.03 -6.50 13.73
C ILE A 112 35.60 -6.46 15.19
N LEU A 113 35.70 -5.27 15.79
CA LEU A 113 35.37 -5.00 17.18
C LEU A 113 33.90 -4.60 17.30
N MET A 114 33.12 -5.40 18.01
CA MET A 114 31.70 -5.18 18.28
C MET A 114 31.49 -4.72 19.73
N ASP A 115 30.23 -4.51 20.12
CA ASP A 115 29.91 -4.22 21.52
C ASP A 115 30.16 -5.45 22.41
N TYR A 116 30.40 -5.21 23.71
CA TYR A 116 30.63 -6.23 24.74
C TYR A 116 31.84 -7.15 24.47
N ASP A 117 32.95 -6.58 23.99
CA ASP A 117 34.22 -7.28 23.73
C ASP A 117 34.09 -8.48 22.76
N ASN A 118 33.03 -8.50 21.94
CA ASN A 118 32.90 -9.50 20.89
C ASN A 118 33.78 -9.13 19.70
N ILE A 119 34.56 -10.09 19.22
CA ILE A 119 35.51 -9.90 18.12
C ILE A 119 35.23 -10.92 17.01
N ILE A 120 35.23 -10.47 15.77
CA ILE A 120 35.23 -11.33 14.58
C ILE A 120 36.56 -11.14 13.86
N TYR A 121 37.31 -12.22 13.67
CA TYR A 121 38.51 -12.23 12.84
C TYR A 121 38.12 -12.38 11.38
N ALA A 122 38.72 -11.58 10.50
CA ALA A 122 38.36 -11.56 9.08
C ALA A 122 39.56 -11.28 8.16
N HIS A 123 39.31 -11.29 6.85
CA HIS A 123 40.32 -11.05 5.82
C HIS A 123 40.07 -9.72 5.08
N ALA A 124 41.05 -8.83 5.14
CA ALA A 124 41.00 -7.51 4.51
C ALA A 124 40.81 -7.59 2.98
N SER A 125 41.37 -8.62 2.34
CA SER A 125 41.21 -8.86 0.90
C SER A 125 39.75 -9.14 0.53
N ILE A 126 39.06 -9.99 1.31
CA ILE A 126 37.66 -10.37 1.08
C ILE A 126 36.74 -9.18 1.38
N LEU A 127 36.89 -8.54 2.53
CA LEU A 127 36.08 -7.38 2.90
C LEU A 127 36.25 -6.22 1.91
N GLY A 128 37.50 -5.93 1.50
CA GLY A 128 37.80 -4.89 0.53
C GLY A 128 37.38 -5.21 -0.90
N ALA A 129 37.23 -6.49 -1.26
CA ALA A 129 36.70 -6.89 -2.56
C ALA A 129 35.18 -6.75 -2.64
N THR A 130 34.47 -6.96 -1.52
CA THR A 130 33.00 -7.00 -1.47
C THR A 130 32.34 -5.69 -1.06
N SER A 131 33.05 -4.81 -0.33
CA SER A 131 32.57 -3.51 0.09
C SER A 131 33.56 -2.39 -0.26
N PRO A 132 33.14 -1.36 -1.03
CA PRO A 132 34.00 -0.19 -1.28
C PRO A 132 34.29 0.59 0.00
N VAL A 133 33.40 0.54 1.00
CA VAL A 133 33.57 1.19 2.30
C VAL A 133 34.67 0.50 3.08
N PHE A 134 34.63 -0.83 3.23
CA PHE A 134 35.73 -1.56 3.85
C PHE A 134 37.04 -1.37 3.10
N LYS A 135 37.02 -1.37 1.76
CA LYS A 135 38.21 -1.07 0.95
C LYS A 135 38.81 0.30 1.27
N GLY A 136 37.97 1.33 1.45
CA GLY A 136 38.39 2.67 1.85
C GLY A 136 39.01 2.69 3.25
N MET A 137 38.32 2.11 4.23
CA MET A 137 38.79 2.01 5.62
C MET A 137 40.15 1.29 5.72
N LEU A 138 40.30 0.18 4.99
CA LEU A 138 41.52 -0.63 4.97
C LEU A 138 42.69 0.01 4.21
N LYS A 139 42.43 0.97 3.31
CA LYS A 139 43.47 1.75 2.63
C LYS A 139 44.02 2.85 3.53
N GLN A 140 43.14 3.54 4.26
CA GLN A 140 43.53 4.63 5.17
C GLN A 140 44.40 4.14 6.34
N SER A 141 44.19 2.91 6.80
CA SER A 141 44.98 2.31 7.88
C SER A 141 46.44 1.99 7.53
N ARG A 142 46.82 2.02 6.24
CA ARG A 142 48.21 1.78 5.80
C ARG A 142 49.19 2.92 6.13
N GLY A 143 48.68 4.11 6.49
CA GLY A 143 49.51 5.28 6.81
C GLY A 143 50.11 5.27 8.22
N HIS A 144 49.64 4.41 9.13
CA HIS A 144 50.11 4.34 10.51
C HIS A 144 51.07 3.15 10.69
N ARG A 145 52.37 3.45 10.70
CA ARG A 145 53.47 2.49 10.47
C ARG A 145 53.78 1.49 11.60
N HIS A 146 52.94 1.32 12.62
CA HIS A 146 53.33 0.57 13.84
C HIS A 146 52.33 -0.44 14.42
N THR A 147 51.13 -0.62 13.87
CA THR A 147 50.18 -1.65 14.39
C THR A 147 50.04 -2.82 13.41
N ARG A 148 50.49 -4.01 13.84
CA ARG A 148 50.37 -5.28 13.09
C ARG A 148 48.93 -5.75 12.92
N GLU A 149 47.98 -5.22 13.69
CA GLU A 149 46.57 -5.60 13.64
C GLU A 149 45.71 -4.43 13.17
N ARG A 150 45.02 -4.63 12.04
CA ARG A 150 44.01 -3.68 11.55
C ARG A 150 42.70 -3.98 12.27
N ALA A 151 42.15 -3.01 12.99
CA ALA A 151 40.87 -3.16 13.67
C ALA A 151 39.80 -2.27 13.03
N ILE A 152 38.59 -2.79 12.86
CA ILE A 152 37.40 -2.09 12.38
C ILE A 152 36.33 -2.14 13.46
N SER A 153 35.75 -1.01 13.87
CA SER A 153 34.72 -0.98 14.91
C SER A 153 33.31 -0.90 14.32
N ILE A 154 32.43 -1.83 14.71
CA ILE A 154 31.00 -1.85 14.35
C ILE A 154 30.20 -1.90 15.66
N ARG A 155 29.68 -0.75 16.10
CA ARG A 155 28.98 -0.60 17.40
C ARG A 155 27.49 -0.36 17.23
N GLY A 156 26.69 -0.61 18.26
CA GLY A 156 25.24 -0.34 18.26
C GLY A 156 24.41 -1.30 17.39
N VAL A 157 25.01 -2.39 16.92
CA VAL A 157 24.38 -3.44 16.10
C VAL A 157 24.51 -4.78 16.82
N PRO A 158 23.46 -5.62 16.87
CA PRO A 158 23.55 -6.93 17.49
C PRO A 158 24.70 -7.76 16.91
N PRO A 159 25.55 -8.42 17.74
CA PRO A 159 26.68 -9.21 17.25
C PRO A 159 26.30 -10.26 16.22
N GLU A 160 25.12 -10.89 16.38
CA GLU A 160 24.63 -11.88 15.42
C GLU A 160 24.34 -11.28 14.05
N ALA A 161 23.77 -10.06 14.00
CA ALA A 161 23.53 -9.38 12.73
C ALA A 161 24.84 -9.03 12.01
N VAL A 162 25.88 -8.65 12.78
CA VAL A 162 27.22 -8.39 12.23
C VAL A 162 27.85 -9.70 11.73
N ARG A 163 27.72 -10.81 12.48
CA ARG A 163 28.20 -12.13 12.05
C ARG A 163 27.56 -12.58 10.74
N VAL A 164 26.23 -12.50 10.64
CA VAL A 164 25.48 -12.82 9.41
C VAL A 164 25.92 -11.93 8.26
N PHE A 165 26.10 -10.62 8.51
CA PHE A 165 26.58 -9.67 7.51
C PHE A 165 27.98 -10.02 7.00
N ILE A 166 28.94 -10.26 7.88
CA ILE A 166 30.33 -10.57 7.48
C ILE A 166 30.41 -11.93 6.78
N ARG A 167 29.71 -12.95 7.28
CA ARG A 167 29.63 -14.27 6.61
C ARG A 167 29.10 -14.13 5.19
N PHE A 168 28.06 -13.31 4.97
CA PHE A 168 27.53 -13.06 3.63
C PHE A 168 28.60 -12.48 2.68
N LEU A 169 29.55 -11.68 3.18
CA LEU A 169 30.64 -11.14 2.35
C LEU A 169 31.65 -12.21 1.91
N TYR A 170 31.74 -13.33 2.61
CA TYR A 170 32.63 -14.42 2.22
C TYR A 170 32.02 -15.25 1.11
N SER A 171 30.83 -15.82 1.34
CA SER A 171 30.25 -16.84 0.46
C SER A 171 29.04 -16.38 -0.35
N SER A 172 28.50 -15.18 -0.07
CA SER A 172 27.17 -14.74 -0.53
C SER A 172 26.03 -15.71 -0.16
N CYS A 173 26.28 -16.64 0.77
CA CYS A 173 25.30 -17.56 1.30
C CYS A 173 24.59 -16.93 2.50
N TYR A 174 23.38 -17.40 2.78
CA TYR A 174 22.60 -17.00 3.93
C TYR A 174 21.65 -18.12 4.35
N GLU A 175 21.30 -18.12 5.62
CA GLU A 175 20.24 -18.94 6.20
C GLU A 175 18.98 -18.08 6.31
N GLU A 176 17.84 -18.59 5.84
CA GLU A 176 16.59 -17.83 5.77
C GLU A 176 16.12 -17.41 7.17
N GLU A 177 16.26 -18.31 8.14
CA GLU A 177 15.87 -18.14 9.54
C GLU A 177 16.65 -17.00 10.19
N LYS A 178 17.97 -16.95 9.97
CA LYS A 178 18.83 -15.88 10.49
C LYS A 178 18.49 -14.53 9.87
N ILE A 179 18.21 -14.48 8.57
CA ILE A 179 17.79 -13.22 7.93
C ILE A 179 16.49 -12.71 8.55
N GLU A 180 15.51 -13.59 8.79
CA GLU A 180 14.24 -13.22 9.39
C GLU A 180 14.40 -12.56 10.76
N GLU A 181 15.32 -13.06 11.59
CA GLU A 181 15.61 -12.49 12.92
C GLU A 181 16.33 -11.14 12.86
N VAL A 182 17.27 -10.96 11.92
CA VAL A 182 18.15 -9.78 11.85
C VAL A 182 17.93 -8.88 10.63
N ALA A 183 16.79 -9.00 9.95
CA ALA A 183 16.53 -8.34 8.67
C ALA A 183 16.74 -6.81 8.69
N LEU A 184 16.25 -6.16 9.75
CA LEU A 184 16.34 -4.69 9.88
C LEU A 184 17.78 -4.20 10.12
N PRO A 185 18.55 -4.71 11.09
CA PRO A 185 19.96 -4.35 11.19
C PRO A 185 20.77 -4.73 9.95
N LEU A 186 20.43 -5.84 9.29
CA LEU A 186 21.10 -6.28 8.05
C LEU A 186 20.83 -5.35 6.86
N LEU A 187 19.62 -4.77 6.76
CA LEU A 187 19.30 -3.71 5.80
C LEU A 187 20.20 -2.48 6.02
N VAL A 188 20.39 -2.07 7.27
CA VAL A 188 21.25 -0.93 7.62
C VAL A 188 22.72 -1.22 7.28
N LEU A 189 23.25 -2.37 7.71
CA LEU A 189 24.63 -2.77 7.42
C LEU A 189 24.90 -2.84 5.91
N SER A 190 24.00 -3.47 5.15
CA SER A 190 24.13 -3.58 3.69
C SER A 190 24.02 -2.23 2.98
N HIS A 191 23.30 -1.26 3.54
CA HIS A 191 23.28 0.10 3.01
C HIS A 191 24.58 0.85 3.35
N VAL A 192 24.97 0.89 4.63
CA VAL A 192 26.13 1.63 5.14
C VAL A 192 27.42 1.16 4.48
N TYR A 193 27.61 -0.15 4.37
CA TYR A 193 28.79 -0.74 3.74
C TYR A 193 28.65 -0.95 2.23
N VAL A 194 27.57 -0.46 1.62
CA VAL A 194 27.33 -0.49 0.17
C VAL A 194 27.46 -1.92 -0.40
N VAL A 195 26.58 -2.80 0.06
CA VAL A 195 26.47 -4.20 -0.37
C VAL A 195 25.10 -4.41 -1.04
N PRO A 196 24.92 -4.05 -2.32
CA PRO A 196 23.60 -3.93 -2.94
C PRO A 196 22.83 -5.26 -3.03
N ARG A 197 23.54 -6.38 -3.19
CA ARG A 197 22.92 -7.71 -3.30
C ARG A 197 22.21 -8.09 -2.01
N LEU A 198 22.87 -7.87 -0.87
CA LEU A 198 22.29 -8.11 0.44
C LEU A 198 21.16 -7.13 0.75
N LYS A 199 21.34 -5.84 0.41
CA LYS A 199 20.30 -4.83 0.60
C LYS A 199 18.99 -5.22 -0.09
N ARG A 200 19.07 -5.62 -1.37
CA ARG A 200 17.90 -6.10 -2.14
C ARG A 200 17.25 -7.33 -1.51
N LEU A 201 18.07 -8.25 -0.98
CA LEU A 201 17.56 -9.43 -0.29
C LEU A 201 16.77 -9.03 0.95
N CYS A 202 17.32 -8.17 1.82
CA CYS A 202 16.62 -7.65 3.00
C CYS A 202 15.32 -6.92 2.62
N GLU A 203 15.33 -6.08 1.58
CA GLU A 203 14.13 -5.40 1.08
C GLU A 203 13.02 -6.40 0.69
N LEU A 204 13.37 -7.47 -0.04
CA LEU A 204 12.42 -8.49 -0.46
C LEU A 204 11.84 -9.27 0.73
N TRP A 205 12.68 -9.63 1.70
CA TRP A 205 12.23 -10.33 2.91
C TRP A 205 11.29 -9.48 3.76
N LEU A 206 11.64 -8.21 3.97
CA LEU A 206 10.80 -7.26 4.69
C LEU A 206 9.46 -7.06 3.98
N GLU A 207 9.48 -6.86 2.65
CA GLU A 207 8.28 -6.70 1.83
C GLU A 207 7.34 -7.91 1.93
N GLN A 208 7.87 -9.13 1.86
CA GLN A 208 7.05 -10.33 1.67
C GLN A 208 6.56 -10.97 2.97
N LYS A 209 7.35 -10.90 4.05
CA LYS A 209 7.10 -11.74 5.23
C LYS A 209 7.04 -10.99 6.55
N LEU A 210 7.73 -9.85 6.69
CA LEU A 210 8.00 -9.30 8.02
C LEU A 210 7.18 -8.06 8.37
N ILE A 211 6.57 -7.35 7.42
CA ILE A 211 5.77 -6.15 7.73
C ILE A 211 4.47 -6.51 8.45
N ASN A 212 4.23 -5.88 9.60
CA ASN A 212 3.02 -5.97 10.40
C ASN A 212 2.68 -4.62 11.07
N THR A 213 1.55 -4.55 11.78
CA THR A 213 1.08 -3.30 12.42
C THR A 213 2.01 -2.76 13.50
N GLU A 214 2.79 -3.62 14.15
CA GLU A 214 3.69 -3.23 15.25
C GLU A 214 5.02 -2.69 14.74
N ASN A 215 5.55 -3.22 13.63
CA ASN A 215 6.87 -2.86 13.13
C ASN A 215 6.88 -1.96 11.89
N VAL A 216 5.73 -1.75 11.22
CA VAL A 216 5.70 -1.04 9.93
C VAL A 216 6.28 0.38 10.00
N ILE A 217 6.15 1.05 11.14
CA ILE A 217 6.70 2.40 11.31
C ILE A 217 8.23 2.37 11.37
N ASP A 218 8.81 1.44 12.12
CA ASP A 218 10.25 1.26 12.17
C ASP A 218 10.81 0.88 10.79
N VAL A 219 10.16 -0.06 10.11
CA VAL A 219 10.52 -0.49 8.75
C VAL A 219 10.43 0.69 7.77
N PHE A 220 9.38 1.50 7.87
CA PHE A 220 9.18 2.66 7.00
C PHE A 220 10.27 3.70 7.16
N GLN A 221 10.59 4.10 8.40
CA GLN A 221 11.62 5.10 8.64
C GLN A 221 13.01 4.56 8.24
N LEU A 222 13.30 3.27 8.45
CA LEU A 222 14.53 2.64 7.95
C LEU A 222 14.59 2.57 6.43
N ALA A 223 13.47 2.32 5.76
CA ALA A 223 13.40 2.33 4.30
C ALA A 223 13.71 3.72 3.73
N LEU A 224 13.24 4.79 4.38
CA LEU A 224 13.60 6.17 4.03
C LEU A 224 15.10 6.44 4.25
N LEU A 225 15.63 6.04 5.41
CA LEU A 225 17.04 6.23 5.76
C LEU A 225 18.00 5.48 4.84
N CYS A 226 17.63 4.27 4.43
CA CYS A 226 18.47 3.39 3.63
C CYS A 226 18.29 3.64 2.12
N ASP A 227 17.57 4.67 1.68
CA ASP A 227 17.23 4.90 0.27
C ASP A 227 16.60 3.65 -0.38
N ALA A 228 15.55 3.08 0.23
CA ALA A 228 14.80 1.91 -0.25
C ALA A 228 13.37 2.32 -0.68
N PRO A 229 13.20 2.95 -1.86
CA PRO A 229 11.94 3.59 -2.25
C PRO A 229 10.78 2.60 -2.43
N ARG A 230 11.05 1.39 -2.92
CA ARG A 230 10.02 0.34 -3.06
C ARG A 230 9.50 -0.11 -1.70
N LEU A 231 10.39 -0.40 -0.76
CA LEU A 231 10.02 -0.78 0.60
C LEU A 231 9.24 0.35 1.28
N SER A 232 9.71 1.59 1.15
CA SER A 232 9.02 2.78 1.65
C SER A 232 7.59 2.91 1.10
N PHE A 233 7.40 2.71 -0.21
CA PHE A 233 6.06 2.75 -0.83
C PHE A 233 5.13 1.66 -0.26
N ILE A 234 5.66 0.46 -0.06
CA ILE A 234 4.88 -0.69 0.45
C ILE A 234 4.48 -0.46 1.90
N CYS A 235 5.41 0.01 2.74
CA CYS A 235 5.11 0.40 4.11
C CYS A 235 4.07 1.51 4.15
N HIS A 236 4.21 2.57 3.34
CA HIS A 236 3.24 3.65 3.28
C HIS A 236 1.84 3.13 2.92
N ARG A 237 1.72 2.30 1.88
CA ARG A 237 0.45 1.68 1.49
C ARG A 237 -0.14 0.79 2.58
N PHE A 238 0.70 0.05 3.31
CA PHE A 238 0.26 -0.76 4.44
C PHE A 238 -0.30 0.13 5.56
N ILE A 239 0.39 1.22 5.89
CA ILE A 239 -0.04 2.22 6.87
C ILE A 239 -1.40 2.80 6.48
N LEU A 240 -1.59 3.25 5.24
CA LEU A 240 -2.87 3.80 4.77
C LEU A 240 -4.02 2.81 4.91
N ARG A 241 -3.79 1.53 4.62
CA ARG A 241 -4.82 0.47 4.72
C ARG A 241 -5.16 0.10 6.15
N ASN A 242 -4.18 0.16 7.05
CA ASN A 242 -4.28 -0.28 8.44
C ASN A 242 -4.04 0.88 9.42
N PHE A 243 -4.49 2.09 9.07
CA PHE A 243 -4.11 3.29 9.82
C PHE A 243 -4.55 3.24 11.29
N LYS A 244 -5.76 2.75 11.55
CA LYS A 244 -6.30 2.65 12.92
C LYS A 244 -5.39 1.85 13.87
N PRO A 245 -5.08 0.56 13.62
CA PRO A 245 -4.19 -0.19 14.50
C PRO A 245 -2.77 0.38 14.50
N VAL A 246 -2.26 0.86 13.36
CA VAL A 246 -0.91 1.45 13.29
C VAL A 246 -0.79 2.72 14.13
N SER A 247 -1.80 3.60 14.13
CA SER A 247 -1.80 4.83 14.92
C SER A 247 -1.81 4.59 16.44
N ALA A 248 -2.26 3.41 16.87
CA ALA A 248 -2.26 2.99 18.26
C ALA A 248 -0.92 2.34 18.69
N SER A 249 -0.09 1.92 17.73
CA SER A 249 1.17 1.23 18.00
C SER A 249 2.17 2.14 18.72
N GLU A 250 3.11 1.53 19.43
CA GLU A 250 4.15 2.29 20.13
C GLU A 250 5.10 2.98 19.15
N GLY A 251 5.43 2.33 18.03
CA GLY A 251 6.26 2.89 16.97
C GLY A 251 5.70 4.21 16.42
N TRP A 252 4.38 4.29 16.23
CA TRP A 252 3.73 5.54 15.80
C TRP A 252 3.89 6.67 16.82
N LYS A 253 3.70 6.39 18.11
CA LYS A 253 3.84 7.39 19.17
C LYS A 253 5.28 7.92 19.28
N ILE A 254 6.26 7.03 19.12
CA ILE A 254 7.69 7.40 19.11
C ILE A 254 8.02 8.23 17.86
N MET A 255 7.57 7.80 16.69
CA MET A 255 7.74 8.55 15.43
C MET A 255 7.12 9.93 15.52
N LYS A 256 5.91 10.06 16.10
CA LYS A 256 5.23 11.35 16.27
C LYS A 256 6.05 12.33 17.11
N LYS A 257 6.69 11.86 18.18
CA LYS A 257 7.54 12.69 19.05
C LYS A 257 8.85 13.08 18.36
N SER A 258 9.49 12.14 17.67
CA SER A 258 10.80 12.34 17.05
C SER A 258 10.75 13.05 15.70
N HIS A 259 9.71 12.79 14.89
CA HIS A 259 9.56 13.24 13.50
C HIS A 259 8.14 13.75 13.23
N PRO A 260 7.72 14.88 13.83
CA PRO A 260 6.35 15.40 13.69
C PRO A 260 5.97 15.77 12.24
N LYS A 261 6.96 16.15 11.41
CA LYS A 261 6.73 16.41 9.97
C LYS A 261 6.25 15.16 9.23
N LEU A 262 6.88 14.01 9.51
CA LEU A 262 6.53 12.72 8.90
C LEU A 262 5.13 12.28 9.33
N GLU A 263 4.76 12.50 10.60
CA GLU A 263 3.40 12.23 11.09
C GLU A 263 2.34 13.05 10.35
N LYS A 264 2.60 14.35 10.16
CA LYS A 264 1.71 15.24 9.43
C LYS A 264 1.51 14.77 7.98
N GLU A 265 2.60 14.47 7.29
CA GLU A 265 2.60 13.96 5.91
C GLU A 265 1.78 12.66 5.76
N ILE A 266 2.01 11.68 6.64
CA ILE A 266 1.25 10.42 6.62
C ILE A 266 -0.23 10.70 6.89
N THR A 267 -0.55 11.56 7.86
CA THR A 267 -1.93 11.90 8.23
C THR A 267 -2.67 12.59 7.08
N GLU A 268 -2.02 13.54 6.39
CA GLU A 268 -2.56 14.17 5.18
C GLU A 268 -2.82 13.14 4.06
N SER A 269 -1.91 12.20 3.88
CA SER A 269 -2.07 11.10 2.91
C SER A 269 -3.25 10.19 3.25
N VAL A 270 -3.49 9.91 4.53
CA VAL A 270 -4.66 9.14 5.00
C VAL A 270 -5.96 9.87 4.67
N ILE A 271 -6.04 11.17 4.98
CA ILE A 271 -7.22 11.99 4.69
C ILE A 271 -7.50 11.99 3.18
N TYR A 272 -6.47 12.22 2.36
CA TYR A 272 -6.61 12.22 0.92
C TYR A 272 -7.09 10.86 0.39
N GLU A 273 -6.48 9.75 0.83
CA GLU A 273 -6.87 8.41 0.39
C GLU A 273 -8.30 8.07 0.80
N ASP A 274 -8.75 8.48 1.99
CA ASP A 274 -10.13 8.30 2.46
C ASP A 274 -11.13 9.09 1.62
N VAL A 275 -10.83 10.36 1.30
CA VAL A 275 -11.66 11.17 0.40
C VAL A 275 -11.71 10.55 -0.99
N ALA A 276 -10.56 10.15 -1.54
CA ALA A 276 -10.47 9.52 -2.85
C ALA A 276 -11.20 8.16 -2.90
N LYS A 277 -11.15 7.38 -1.82
CA LYS A 277 -11.89 6.11 -1.70
C LYS A 277 -13.40 6.34 -1.65
N LYS A 278 -13.87 7.30 -0.85
CA LYS A 278 -15.29 7.69 -0.80
C LYS A 278 -15.79 8.16 -2.17
N GLU A 279 -15.00 8.96 -2.87
CA GLU A 279 -15.35 9.46 -4.20
C GLU A 279 -15.37 8.34 -5.26
N ARG A 280 -14.40 7.41 -5.24
CA ARG A 280 -14.41 6.23 -6.12
C ARG A 280 -15.64 5.37 -5.85
N SER A 281 -15.98 5.10 -4.60
CA SER A 281 -17.18 4.36 -4.22
C SER A 281 -18.46 5.07 -4.67
N ARG A 282 -18.53 6.40 -4.53
CA ARG A 282 -19.67 7.21 -5.00
C ARG A 282 -19.85 7.10 -6.51
N LYS A 283 -18.76 7.24 -7.29
CA LYS A 283 -18.80 7.09 -8.76
C LYS A 283 -19.18 5.68 -9.19
N ILE A 284 -18.67 4.64 -8.52
CA ILE A 284 -19.05 3.24 -8.80
C ILE A 284 -20.53 3.01 -8.51
N ASN A 285 -21.02 3.48 -7.36
CA ASN A 285 -22.44 3.35 -7.00
C ASN A 285 -23.35 4.12 -7.97
N GLU A 286 -22.98 5.35 -8.31
CA GLU A 286 -23.69 6.18 -9.30
C GLU A 286 -23.76 5.46 -10.67
N ARG A 287 -22.65 4.89 -11.14
CA ARG A 287 -22.62 4.09 -12.39
C ARG A 287 -23.51 2.85 -12.30
N LYS A 288 -23.50 2.13 -11.18
CA LYS A 288 -24.39 0.97 -10.96
C LYS A 288 -25.87 1.39 -11.04
N THR A 289 -26.24 2.51 -10.44
CA THR A 289 -27.61 3.04 -10.52
C THR A 289 -28.00 3.37 -11.96
N TYR A 290 -27.13 3.99 -12.76
CA TYR A 290 -27.44 4.28 -14.16
C TYR A 290 -27.53 3.03 -15.03
N LEU A 291 -26.70 2.01 -14.76
CA LEU A 291 -26.79 0.73 -15.45
C LEU A 291 -28.12 0.01 -15.14
N GLN A 292 -28.56 0.00 -13.88
CA GLN A 292 -29.87 -0.56 -13.51
C GLN A 292 -31.03 0.18 -14.20
N LEU A 293 -30.94 1.51 -14.31
CA LEU A 293 -31.93 2.29 -15.07
C LEU A 293 -31.92 1.91 -16.55
N TYR A 294 -30.73 1.76 -17.14
CA TYR A 294 -30.56 1.33 -18.52
C TYR A 294 -31.20 -0.06 -18.76
N GLU A 295 -30.87 -1.05 -17.94
CA GLU A 295 -31.44 -2.41 -18.00
C GLU A 295 -32.96 -2.42 -17.82
N ALA A 296 -33.49 -1.58 -16.92
CA ALA A 296 -34.92 -1.41 -16.74
C ALA A 296 -35.61 -0.83 -18.00
N MET A 297 -34.95 0.07 -18.74
CA MET A 297 -35.49 0.59 -19.99
C MET A 297 -35.52 -0.49 -21.09
N GLU A 298 -34.51 -1.35 -21.15
CA GLU A 298 -34.53 -2.49 -22.07
C GLU A 298 -35.62 -3.49 -21.72
N ALA A 299 -35.76 -3.84 -20.45
CA ALA A 299 -36.82 -4.71 -19.97
C ALA A 299 -38.22 -4.15 -20.28
N LEU A 300 -38.41 -2.83 -20.13
CA LEU A 300 -39.66 -2.16 -20.50
C LEU A 300 -39.95 -2.31 -22.00
N VAL A 301 -38.96 -2.03 -22.86
CA VAL A 301 -39.11 -2.15 -24.31
C VAL A 301 -39.40 -3.61 -24.69
N HIS A 302 -38.67 -4.56 -24.10
CA HIS A 302 -38.88 -5.99 -24.31
C HIS A 302 -40.31 -6.42 -23.94
N ILE A 303 -40.82 -6.05 -22.76
CA ILE A 303 -42.19 -6.37 -22.35
C ILE A 303 -43.22 -5.80 -23.35
N CYS A 304 -43.06 -4.54 -23.74
CA CYS A 304 -44.05 -3.87 -24.59
C CYS A 304 -43.97 -4.25 -26.07
N ARG A 305 -42.78 -4.59 -26.58
CA ARG A 305 -42.55 -4.93 -28.00
C ARG A 305 -42.69 -6.42 -28.25
N ASP A 306 -41.99 -7.24 -27.47
CA ASP A 306 -41.84 -8.67 -27.75
C ASP A 306 -42.88 -9.51 -27.00
N GLY A 307 -43.39 -8.95 -25.90
CA GLY A 307 -44.19 -9.67 -24.91
C GLY A 307 -43.31 -10.48 -23.96
N CYS A 308 -43.67 -10.48 -22.68
CA CYS A 308 -42.95 -11.19 -21.65
C CYS A 308 -43.91 -11.62 -20.52
N ARG A 309 -43.83 -12.89 -20.12
CA ARG A 309 -44.66 -13.49 -19.04
C ARG A 309 -46.15 -13.39 -19.32
N THR A 310 -46.92 -12.58 -18.58
CA THR A 310 -48.36 -12.40 -18.81
C THR A 310 -48.71 -11.07 -19.48
N ILE A 311 -47.73 -10.29 -19.93
CA ILE A 311 -47.93 -8.99 -20.57
C ILE A 311 -47.27 -9.04 -21.94
N GLY A 312 -48.06 -8.93 -23.01
CA GLY A 312 -47.53 -8.86 -24.36
C GLY A 312 -48.48 -8.16 -25.33
N PRO A 313 -48.03 -7.94 -26.57
CA PRO A 313 -48.88 -7.41 -27.64
C PRO A 313 -50.16 -8.25 -27.78
N HIS A 314 -51.29 -7.62 -28.09
CA HIS A 314 -52.61 -8.27 -28.14
C HIS A 314 -52.68 -9.48 -29.08
N ASP A 315 -51.76 -9.59 -30.04
CA ASP A 315 -51.74 -10.62 -31.07
C ASP A 315 -50.85 -11.84 -30.72
N LYS A 316 -50.18 -11.86 -29.56
CA LYS A 316 -49.30 -12.95 -29.14
C LYS A 316 -49.89 -13.75 -27.97
N ILE A 317 -50.07 -15.06 -28.18
CA ILE A 317 -50.41 -16.02 -27.12
C ILE A 317 -49.12 -16.34 -26.35
N LEU A 318 -49.09 -15.98 -25.07
CA LEU A 318 -47.95 -16.24 -24.17
C LEU A 318 -48.05 -17.71 -23.72
N ARG A 319 -47.01 -18.51 -23.96
CA ARG A 319 -46.97 -19.93 -23.59
C ARG A 319 -46.32 -20.08 -22.20
N ASP A 320 -46.93 -20.88 -21.33
CA ASP A 320 -46.50 -21.07 -19.94
C ASP A 320 -45.17 -21.86 -19.79
N ASP A 321 -44.69 -22.50 -20.87
CA ASP A 321 -43.52 -23.39 -20.86
C ASP A 321 -42.17 -22.71 -21.18
N GLU A 322 -42.12 -21.37 -21.24
CA GLU A 322 -40.91 -20.63 -21.61
C GLU A 322 -39.91 -20.45 -20.45
N ALA A 323 -38.63 -20.63 -20.76
CA ALA A 323 -37.52 -20.39 -19.84
C ALA A 323 -37.61 -19.01 -19.16
N PRO A 324 -37.12 -18.86 -17.91
CA PRO A 324 -37.20 -17.59 -17.19
C PRO A 324 -36.57 -16.46 -18.01
N CYS A 325 -37.31 -15.35 -18.17
CA CYS A 325 -36.87 -14.20 -18.95
C CYS A 325 -35.49 -13.71 -18.52
N LYS A 326 -34.61 -13.44 -19.51
CA LYS A 326 -33.23 -12.98 -19.34
C LYS A 326 -33.09 -11.62 -18.64
N TYR A 327 -34.14 -10.80 -18.65
CA TYR A 327 -34.10 -9.47 -18.06
C TYR A 327 -34.58 -9.50 -16.61
N GLU A 328 -33.65 -9.33 -15.67
CA GLU A 328 -33.92 -9.31 -14.22
C GLU A 328 -34.99 -8.26 -13.83
N ALA A 329 -35.01 -7.12 -14.50
CA ALA A 329 -35.95 -6.04 -14.23
C ALA A 329 -37.41 -6.35 -14.69
N CYS A 330 -37.63 -7.38 -15.50
CA CYS A 330 -38.96 -7.67 -16.06
C CYS A 330 -40.02 -7.91 -14.98
N LYS A 331 -39.71 -8.65 -13.91
CA LYS A 331 -40.67 -8.91 -12.82
C LYS A 331 -41.16 -7.64 -12.16
N GLY A 332 -40.25 -6.72 -11.85
CA GLY A 332 -40.58 -5.46 -11.20
C GLY A 332 -41.44 -4.57 -12.09
N ILE A 333 -41.06 -4.43 -13.36
CA ILE A 333 -41.76 -3.59 -14.33
C ILE A 333 -43.14 -4.15 -14.65
N GLU A 334 -43.25 -5.46 -14.82
CA GLU A 334 -44.52 -6.16 -15.05
C GLU A 334 -45.54 -5.89 -13.93
N MET A 335 -45.12 -5.95 -12.66
CA MET A 335 -45.97 -5.59 -11.52
C MET A 335 -46.42 -4.12 -11.58
N LEU A 336 -45.52 -3.19 -11.95
CA LEU A 336 -45.86 -1.78 -12.10
C LEU A 336 -46.87 -1.56 -13.22
N ILE A 337 -46.72 -2.24 -14.36
CA ILE A 337 -47.67 -2.17 -15.48
C ILE A 337 -49.04 -2.68 -15.06
N ARG A 338 -49.13 -3.87 -14.42
CA ARG A 338 -50.42 -4.42 -13.95
C ARG A 338 -51.10 -3.50 -12.95
N HIS A 339 -50.35 -2.97 -11.99
CA HIS A 339 -50.87 -2.01 -11.03
C HIS A 339 -51.36 -0.75 -11.75
N PHE A 340 -50.55 -0.18 -12.64
CA PHE A 340 -50.90 1.03 -13.39
C PHE A 340 -52.17 0.85 -14.22
N ALA A 341 -52.39 -0.32 -14.82
CA ALA A 341 -53.59 -0.63 -15.60
C ALA A 341 -54.87 -0.71 -14.75
N ARG A 342 -54.78 -1.04 -13.46
CA ARG A 342 -55.94 -1.27 -12.56
C ARG A 342 -56.16 -0.17 -11.51
N CYS A 343 -55.15 0.64 -11.22
CA CYS A 343 -55.20 1.63 -10.15
C CYS A 343 -56.09 2.83 -10.54
N LYS A 344 -56.94 3.30 -9.61
CA LYS A 344 -57.84 4.45 -9.83
C LYS A 344 -57.20 5.81 -9.49
N MET A 345 -56.08 5.81 -8.75
CA MET A 345 -55.40 7.01 -8.23
C MET A 345 -54.17 7.40 -9.07
N ARG A 346 -54.33 7.63 -10.38
CA ARG A 346 -53.21 7.87 -11.34
C ARG A 346 -52.77 9.35 -11.47
N GLY A 347 -53.53 10.29 -10.92
CA GLY A 347 -53.33 11.74 -11.08
C GLY A 347 -52.27 12.39 -10.17
N PRO A 348 -52.07 13.71 -10.27
CA PRO A 348 -51.17 14.49 -9.41
C PRO A 348 -51.55 14.30 -7.93
N GLY A 349 -50.57 13.99 -7.07
CA GLY A 349 -50.81 13.62 -5.67
C GLY A 349 -51.07 12.13 -5.41
N GLY A 350 -51.27 11.31 -6.45
CA GLY A 350 -51.71 9.91 -6.37
C GLY A 350 -50.68 8.85 -5.91
N CYS A 351 -50.99 7.58 -6.22
CA CYS A 351 -50.31 6.37 -5.72
C CYS A 351 -48.79 6.31 -6.05
N ILE A 352 -47.96 5.83 -5.12
CA ILE A 352 -46.50 5.73 -5.29
C ILE A 352 -46.07 4.83 -6.45
N HIS A 353 -46.77 3.71 -6.70
CA HIS A 353 -46.46 2.80 -7.82
C HIS A 353 -46.79 3.43 -9.17
N CYS A 354 -47.92 4.15 -9.26
CA CYS A 354 -48.28 4.89 -10.47
C CYS A 354 -47.31 6.04 -10.74
N LYS A 355 -46.87 6.77 -9.69
CA LYS A 355 -45.82 7.79 -9.81
C LYS A 355 -44.52 7.22 -10.40
N ARG A 356 -44.08 6.05 -9.93
CA ARG A 356 -42.90 5.36 -10.48
C ARG A 356 -43.10 4.94 -11.94
N MET A 357 -44.25 4.38 -12.28
CA MET A 357 -44.56 3.98 -13.67
C MET A 357 -44.56 5.19 -14.61
N TRP A 358 -45.16 6.31 -14.19
CA TRP A 358 -45.12 7.56 -14.95
C TRP A 358 -43.69 8.04 -15.20
N GLN A 359 -42.80 7.98 -14.20
CA GLN A 359 -41.39 8.34 -14.35
C GLN A 359 -40.63 7.42 -15.33
N ILE A 360 -40.94 6.12 -15.31
CA ILE A 360 -40.35 5.13 -16.22
C ILE A 360 -40.76 5.42 -17.68
N LEU A 361 -42.04 5.65 -17.93
CA LEU A 361 -42.55 6.00 -19.27
C LEU A 361 -42.00 7.36 -19.73
N GLU A 362 -41.91 8.31 -18.82
CA GLU A 362 -41.34 9.63 -19.08
C GLU A 362 -39.85 9.55 -19.45
N LEU A 363 -39.06 8.73 -18.74
CA LEU A 363 -37.65 8.47 -19.04
C LEU A 363 -37.49 7.77 -20.40
N HIS A 364 -38.28 6.72 -20.67
CA HIS A 364 -38.25 6.02 -21.95
C HIS A 364 -38.52 6.96 -23.13
N SER A 365 -39.51 7.84 -23.02
CA SER A 365 -39.85 8.78 -24.10
C SER A 365 -38.70 9.70 -24.53
N ARG A 366 -37.73 9.93 -23.62
CA ARG A 366 -36.53 10.74 -23.85
C ARG A 366 -35.30 9.93 -24.30
N LEU A 367 -35.32 8.62 -24.09
CA LEU A 367 -34.26 7.70 -24.54
C LEU A 367 -34.57 7.08 -25.91
N CYS A 368 -35.85 6.84 -26.18
CA CYS A 368 -36.33 6.25 -27.41
C CYS A 368 -35.96 7.15 -28.60
N ALA A 369 -35.48 6.57 -29.69
CA ALA A 369 -35.28 7.25 -30.97
C ALA A 369 -36.52 7.11 -31.88
N ASP A 370 -37.08 5.91 -32.00
CA ASP A 370 -38.16 5.60 -32.95
C ASP A 370 -39.53 6.22 -32.58
N SER A 371 -40.01 7.20 -33.36
CA SER A 371 -41.27 7.90 -33.06
C SER A 371 -42.54 7.10 -33.32
N ASP A 372 -42.58 6.33 -34.41
CA ASP A 372 -43.84 5.78 -34.93
C ASP A 372 -43.94 4.25 -34.78
N LEU A 373 -42.82 3.58 -34.53
CA LEU A 373 -42.76 2.12 -34.31
C LEU A 373 -42.69 1.74 -32.82
N CYS A 374 -42.53 2.71 -31.92
CA CYS A 374 -42.39 2.44 -30.50
C CYS A 374 -43.70 1.89 -29.91
N LYS A 375 -43.62 0.68 -29.34
CA LYS A 375 -44.75 -0.01 -28.71
C LYS A 375 -44.94 0.33 -27.22
N VAL A 376 -44.09 1.17 -26.65
CA VAL A 376 -44.20 1.55 -25.22
C VAL A 376 -45.36 2.53 -25.02
N PRO A 377 -46.31 2.24 -24.10
CA PRO A 377 -47.48 3.09 -23.86
C PRO A 377 -47.11 4.54 -23.52
N LEU A 378 -47.90 5.50 -23.99
CA LEU A 378 -47.77 6.93 -23.68
C LEU A 378 -46.45 7.58 -24.14
N CYS A 379 -45.56 6.87 -24.84
CA CYS A 379 -44.29 7.42 -25.34
C CYS A 379 -44.51 8.69 -26.19
N ARG A 380 -45.44 8.64 -27.16
CA ARG A 380 -45.81 9.78 -28.02
C ARG A 380 -46.33 10.98 -27.22
N ASN A 381 -47.18 10.73 -26.22
CA ASN A 381 -47.79 11.76 -25.38
C ASN A 381 -46.71 12.51 -24.57
N PHE A 382 -45.77 11.77 -23.99
CA PHE A 382 -44.66 12.36 -23.25
C PHE A 382 -43.69 13.15 -24.13
N ARG A 383 -43.40 12.67 -25.35
CA ARG A 383 -42.58 13.42 -26.32
C ARG A 383 -43.23 14.74 -26.72
N GLN A 384 -44.54 14.77 -26.93
CA GLN A 384 -45.26 16.01 -27.21
C GLN A 384 -45.22 16.97 -26.01
N LYS A 385 -45.41 16.45 -24.79
CA LYS A 385 -45.35 17.24 -23.55
C LYS A 385 -43.96 17.84 -23.30
N ARG A 386 -42.87 17.17 -23.69
CA ARG A 386 -41.49 17.68 -23.58
C ARG A 386 -41.32 19.06 -24.24
N ARG A 387 -41.97 19.30 -25.38
CA ARG A 387 -41.88 20.59 -26.10
C ARG A 387 -42.38 21.79 -25.30
N LYS A 388 -43.17 21.55 -24.25
CA LYS A 388 -43.78 22.58 -23.39
C LYS A 388 -43.13 22.67 -22.00
N GLN A 389 -42.05 21.93 -21.73
CA GLN A 389 -41.39 21.93 -20.40
C GLN A 389 -40.46 23.14 -20.19
N ASN A 390 -40.21 23.46 -18.92
CA ASN A 390 -39.26 24.52 -18.56
C ASN A 390 -37.81 24.11 -18.92
N LYS A 391 -36.97 25.10 -19.24
CA LYS A 391 -35.57 24.88 -19.66
C LYS A 391 -34.74 24.13 -18.62
N LYS A 392 -34.99 24.36 -17.31
CA LYS A 392 -34.23 23.76 -16.20
C LYS A 392 -34.45 22.25 -16.08
N GLU A 393 -35.69 21.80 -16.25
CA GLU A 393 -36.06 20.38 -16.25
C GLU A 393 -35.54 19.66 -17.47
N ASP A 394 -35.63 20.28 -18.66
CA ASP A 394 -35.09 19.68 -19.87
C ASP A 394 -33.57 19.51 -19.81
N ILE A 395 -32.82 20.45 -19.20
CA ILE A 395 -31.38 20.28 -18.93
C ILE A 395 -31.12 19.10 -17.98
N ARG A 396 -31.87 18.99 -16.87
CA ARG A 396 -31.74 17.88 -15.91
C ARG A 396 -31.96 16.53 -16.59
N TRP A 397 -33.02 16.41 -17.39
CA TRP A 397 -33.32 15.21 -18.15
C TRP A 397 -32.26 14.86 -19.18
N ARG A 398 -31.74 15.86 -19.92
CA ARG A 398 -30.63 15.65 -20.87
C ARG A 398 -29.37 15.12 -20.18
N ILE A 399 -29.02 15.65 -19.00
CA ILE A 399 -27.89 15.14 -18.21
C ILE A 399 -28.14 13.68 -17.80
N LEU A 400 -29.35 13.35 -17.32
CA LEU A 400 -29.71 11.99 -16.92
C LEU A 400 -29.59 11.00 -18.09
N VAL A 401 -30.20 11.32 -19.22
CA VAL A 401 -30.14 10.51 -20.45
C VAL A 401 -28.70 10.27 -20.89
N ARG A 402 -27.88 11.32 -20.94
CA ARG A 402 -26.45 11.21 -21.28
C ARG A 402 -25.69 10.26 -20.33
N LYS A 403 -25.98 10.30 -19.03
CA LYS A 403 -25.34 9.42 -18.04
C LYS A 403 -25.78 7.96 -18.21
N ILE A 404 -27.07 7.71 -18.46
CA ILE A 404 -27.64 6.37 -18.68
C ILE A 404 -27.08 5.72 -19.95
N VAL A 405 -27.01 6.46 -21.05
CA VAL A 405 -26.47 5.92 -22.31
C VAL A 405 -24.97 5.62 -22.19
N ARG A 406 -24.21 6.49 -21.51
CA ARG A 406 -22.77 6.30 -21.28
C ARG A 406 -22.44 5.12 -20.36
N SER A 407 -23.36 4.64 -19.51
CA SER A 407 -23.08 3.46 -18.68
C SER A 407 -22.95 2.15 -19.47
N ARG A 408 -23.33 2.11 -20.75
CA ARG A 408 -23.27 0.89 -21.58
C ARG A 408 -22.13 0.85 -22.62
N SER A 409 -21.41 1.94 -22.89
CA SER A 409 -20.43 1.99 -24.00
C SER A 409 -19.16 1.11 -23.85
N ILE A 410 -19.20 0.04 -23.06
CA ILE A 410 -18.18 -1.02 -22.95
C ILE A 410 -18.70 -2.37 -23.49
N SER A 411 -19.98 -2.50 -23.82
CA SER A 411 -20.56 -3.74 -24.35
C SER A 411 -21.68 -3.47 -25.37
N GLY A 412 -21.32 -3.44 -26.66
CA GLY A 412 -22.18 -3.72 -27.82
C GLY A 412 -23.47 -2.90 -27.99
N ALA A 413 -23.64 -2.29 -29.17
CA ALA A 413 -24.66 -1.29 -29.52
C ALA A 413 -26.10 -1.52 -28.99
N PRO A 414 -26.84 -0.45 -28.59
CA PRO A 414 -28.24 -0.56 -28.16
C PRO A 414 -29.29 0.13 -29.04
N PHE A 415 -30.56 -0.22 -28.78
CA PHE A 415 -31.82 0.43 -29.20
C PHE A 415 -31.97 1.93 -28.82
N PHE A 416 -31.02 2.52 -28.12
CA PHE A 416 -31.08 3.90 -27.64
C PHE A 416 -29.87 4.69 -28.17
N SER A 417 -30.14 5.69 -29.00
CA SER A 417 -29.14 6.56 -29.62
C SER A 417 -29.23 7.96 -29.04
N LEU A 418 -28.07 8.59 -28.79
CA LEU A 418 -28.00 10.01 -28.47
C LEU A 418 -28.28 10.82 -29.75
N GLU A 419 -29.50 11.32 -29.91
CA GLU A 419 -29.72 12.46 -30.81
C GLU A 419 -29.10 13.71 -30.16
N CYS A 420 -28.12 14.30 -30.85
CA CYS A 420 -27.42 15.53 -30.43
C CYS A 420 -28.35 16.74 -30.46
#